data_AF-S8FN77-F1
#
_entry.id   AF-S8FN77-F1
#
_cell.length_a   1.000
_cell.length_b   1.000
_cell.length_c   1.000
_cell.angle_alpha   90.00
_cell.angle_beta   90.00
_cell.angle_gamma   90.00
#
_symmetry.space_group_name_H-M   'P 1'
#
loop_
_entity.id
_entity.type
_entity.pdbx_description
1 polymer ?
#
loop_
_entity_poly.entity_id
_entity_poly.type
_entity_poly.pdbx_seq_one_letter_code
_entity_poly.pdbx_strand_id
1 'polypeptide(L)'
;MNTGNRRIVQPTHQRSDTTTQNPRIPRSPLPVLPKPPANMGTTLSVTTVDVQSSPWYKGRKGSTWAVDKRPTNDIGIDDLVRLRIGALETGIGRISTIAELSRHWVTFLIMGNHGQFGLRTPSAWARLNDFARYTHENHYFLLDRAPPHSAFDGDPLFQDDTKNPYNRAPKRDTAMAARMALITNSHTRAGERMRHNWKEPGRGPE
;
A
#
# COMPACT_ATOMS: atom_id res chain seq x y z
N MET A 1 -51.55 -1.51 52.36
CA MET A 1 -50.93 -2.83 52.09
C MET A 1 -51.01 -3.06 50.58
N ASN A 2 -49.88 -2.98 49.87
CA ASN A 2 -49.86 -3.00 48.40
C ASN A 2 -48.97 -4.15 47.94
N THR A 3 -49.57 -5.20 47.36
CA THR A 3 -48.90 -6.41 46.92
C THR A 3 -48.36 -6.22 45.50
N GLY A 4 -47.05 -5.99 45.39
CA GLY A 4 -46.36 -5.80 44.12
C GLY A 4 -46.19 -7.10 43.34
N ASN A 5 -46.66 -7.10 42.09
CA ASN A 5 -46.49 -8.19 41.11
C ASN A 5 -45.02 -8.34 40.71
N ARG A 6 -44.39 -9.45 41.12
CA ARG A 6 -43.08 -9.89 40.62
C ARG A 6 -43.25 -10.61 39.29
N ARG A 7 -42.77 -9.97 38.21
CA ARG A 7 -42.66 -10.56 36.87
C ARG A 7 -41.43 -11.46 36.83
N ILE A 8 -41.65 -12.77 36.70
CA ILE A 8 -40.59 -13.76 36.48
C ILE A 8 -40.16 -13.67 35.01
N VAL A 9 -38.95 -13.17 34.76
CA VAL A 9 -38.35 -13.14 33.42
C VAL A 9 -37.67 -14.50 33.21
N GLN A 10 -38.13 -15.27 32.24
CA GLN A 10 -37.50 -16.54 31.88
C GLN A 10 -36.14 -16.29 31.21
N PRO A 11 -35.10 -17.07 31.53
CA PRO A 11 -33.81 -16.98 30.88
C PRO A 11 -33.92 -17.44 29.42
N THR A 12 -33.80 -16.49 28.50
CA THR A 12 -33.66 -16.79 27.07
C THR A 12 -32.35 -17.56 26.85
N HIS A 13 -32.46 -18.84 26.51
CA HIS A 13 -31.32 -19.65 26.09
C HIS A 13 -30.64 -18.98 24.89
N GLN A 14 -29.48 -18.38 25.12
CA GLN A 14 -28.57 -17.93 24.07
C GLN A 14 -28.12 -19.15 23.28
N ARG A 15 -28.73 -19.34 22.11
CA ARG A 15 -28.30 -20.32 21.12
C ARG A 15 -26.90 -19.91 20.66
N SER A 16 -25.90 -20.65 21.08
CA SER A 16 -24.54 -20.52 20.57
C SER A 16 -24.55 -21.06 19.14
N ASP A 17 -24.86 -20.19 18.18
CA ASP A 17 -24.71 -20.49 16.76
C ASP A 17 -23.21 -20.55 16.43
N THR A 18 -22.57 -21.67 16.77
CA THR A 18 -21.31 -22.09 16.16
C THR A 18 -21.62 -22.50 14.72
N THR A 19 -21.92 -21.50 13.89
CA THR A 19 -21.94 -21.67 12.44
C THR A 19 -20.52 -21.99 12.03
N THR A 20 -20.25 -23.28 11.80
CA THR A 20 -19.03 -23.76 11.14
C THR A 20 -18.94 -23.07 9.78
N GLN A 21 -18.24 -21.94 9.73
CA GLN A 21 -17.97 -21.23 8.49
C GLN A 21 -17.13 -22.15 7.62
N ASN A 22 -17.78 -22.79 6.66
CA ASN A 22 -17.12 -23.56 5.62
C ASN A 22 -16.09 -22.63 4.95
N PRO A 23 -14.78 -22.94 4.98
CA PRO A 23 -13.73 -22.05 4.49
C PRO A 23 -13.98 -21.80 2.99
N ARG A 24 -14.52 -20.61 2.68
CA ARG A 24 -14.79 -20.22 1.30
C ARG A 24 -13.45 -20.15 0.57
N ILE A 25 -13.27 -21.02 -0.43
CA ILE A 25 -12.13 -20.95 -1.34
C ILE A 25 -12.07 -19.52 -1.92
N PRO A 26 -10.94 -18.82 -1.84
CA PRO A 26 -10.82 -17.47 -2.36
C PRO A 26 -11.14 -17.44 -3.85
N ARG A 27 -12.00 -16.51 -4.27
CA ARG A 27 -12.52 -16.41 -5.64
C ARG A 27 -11.47 -15.97 -6.67
N SER A 28 -10.34 -15.45 -6.21
CA SER A 28 -9.24 -14.99 -7.04
C SER A 28 -7.97 -15.70 -6.61
N PRO A 29 -7.29 -16.44 -7.50
CA PRO A 29 -6.04 -17.11 -7.14
C PRO A 29 -4.97 -16.07 -6.84
N LEU A 30 -4.12 -16.36 -5.86
CA LEU A 30 -2.89 -15.60 -5.61
C LEU A 30 -2.03 -15.52 -6.88
N PRO A 31 -1.24 -14.45 -7.06
CA PRO A 31 -0.37 -14.32 -8.21
C PRO A 31 0.72 -15.39 -8.14
N VAL A 32 1.06 -15.98 -9.29
CA VAL A 32 2.11 -17.00 -9.38
C VAL A 32 3.46 -16.31 -9.37
N LEU A 33 4.12 -16.32 -8.20
CA LEU A 33 5.50 -15.87 -8.03
C LEU A 33 6.47 -17.06 -8.11
N PRO A 34 7.73 -16.84 -8.54
CA PRO A 34 8.70 -17.91 -8.65
C PRO A 34 9.00 -18.54 -7.29
N LYS A 35 9.04 -19.87 -7.23
CA LYS A 35 9.55 -20.55 -6.03
C LYS A 35 11.04 -20.28 -5.91
N PRO A 36 11.57 -19.98 -4.71
CA PRO A 36 13.01 -19.89 -4.52
C PRO A 36 13.69 -21.19 -4.95
N PRO A 37 14.90 -21.13 -5.50
CA PRO A 37 15.69 -22.34 -5.71
C PRO A 37 15.89 -23.07 -4.37
N ALA A 38 15.81 -24.39 -4.37
CA ALA A 38 15.92 -25.22 -3.15
C ALA A 38 17.24 -24.98 -2.39
N ASN A 39 18.26 -24.47 -3.08
CA ASN A 39 19.60 -24.21 -2.55
C ASN A 39 19.83 -22.72 -2.20
N MET A 40 18.80 -21.88 -2.23
CA MET A 40 18.92 -20.51 -1.74
C MET A 40 19.14 -20.59 -0.23
N GLY A 41 20.40 -20.49 0.19
CA GLY A 41 20.78 -20.53 1.59
C GLY A 41 19.95 -19.52 2.40
N THR A 42 19.80 -19.80 3.70
CA THR A 42 19.03 -19.05 4.71
C THR A 42 19.41 -17.57 4.87
N THR A 43 20.29 -17.03 4.03
CA THR A 43 20.87 -15.69 4.16
C THR A 43 19.93 -14.58 3.75
N LEU A 44 18.95 -14.82 2.86
CA LEU A 44 18.03 -13.79 2.41
C LEU A 44 16.79 -13.72 3.30
N SER A 45 16.55 -12.57 3.92
CA SER A 45 15.35 -12.31 4.69
C SER A 45 14.15 -12.13 3.76
N VAL A 46 13.13 -12.98 3.92
CA VAL A 46 11.88 -12.92 3.18
C VAL A 46 10.76 -12.52 4.13
N THR A 47 10.09 -11.41 3.84
CA THR A 47 8.94 -10.95 4.64
C THR A 47 7.67 -11.62 4.11
N THR A 48 7.02 -12.43 4.94
CA THR A 48 5.68 -12.94 4.64
C THR A 48 4.64 -11.85 4.93
N VAL A 49 3.81 -11.57 3.94
CA VAL A 49 2.80 -10.50 3.96
C VAL A 49 1.42 -11.13 3.84
N ASP A 50 0.63 -11.05 4.90
CA ASP A 50 -0.78 -11.42 4.86
C ASP A 50 -1.55 -10.39 4.05
N VAL A 51 -2.22 -10.84 3.00
CA VAL A 51 -3.02 -9.98 2.11
C VAL A 51 -4.50 -10.36 2.16
N GLN A 52 -5.35 -9.42 1.76
CA GLN A 52 -6.79 -9.63 1.68
C GLN A 52 -7.12 -10.74 0.68
N SER A 53 -8.22 -11.45 0.91
CA SER A 53 -8.67 -12.59 0.06
C SER A 53 -9.07 -12.20 -1.36
N SER A 54 -9.23 -10.90 -1.63
CA SER A 54 -9.66 -10.39 -2.92
C SER A 54 -8.73 -9.27 -3.36
N PRO A 55 -8.22 -9.32 -4.60
CA PRO A 55 -7.40 -8.25 -5.14
C PRO A 55 -8.26 -6.99 -5.32
N TRP A 56 -7.61 -5.85 -5.15
CA TRP A 56 -8.13 -4.56 -5.50
C TRP A 56 -7.81 -4.24 -6.97
N TYR A 57 -8.82 -3.77 -7.70
CA TYR A 57 -8.70 -3.40 -9.10
C TYR A 57 -8.95 -1.90 -9.26
N LYS A 58 -7.91 -1.15 -9.68
CA LYS A 58 -8.04 0.25 -10.12
C LYS A 58 -7.68 0.35 -11.60
N GLY A 59 -8.72 0.42 -12.43
CA GLY A 59 -8.58 0.50 -13.89
C GLY A 59 -7.96 -0.75 -14.51
N ARG A 60 -7.06 -0.57 -15.49
CA ARG A 60 -6.46 -1.65 -16.28
C ARG A 60 -5.08 -2.14 -15.76
N LYS A 61 -4.61 -1.65 -14.61
CA LYS A 61 -3.21 -1.80 -14.15
C LYS A 61 -2.88 -3.17 -13.50
N GLY A 62 -3.55 -4.24 -13.90
CA GLY A 62 -3.36 -5.56 -13.32
C GLY A 62 -3.95 -5.71 -11.91
N SER A 63 -3.66 -6.83 -11.26
CA SER A 63 -4.17 -7.15 -9.92
C SER A 63 -3.28 -6.54 -8.85
N THR A 64 -3.87 -5.82 -7.89
CA THR A 64 -3.17 -5.27 -6.72
C THR A 64 -3.70 -5.90 -5.45
N TRP A 65 -2.83 -6.46 -4.61
CA TRP A 65 -3.21 -7.09 -3.36
C TRP A 65 -3.02 -6.11 -2.21
N ALA A 66 -4.05 -5.93 -1.37
CA ALA A 66 -3.94 -5.08 -0.20
C ALA A 66 -3.45 -5.90 1.01
N VAL A 67 -2.48 -5.36 1.75
CA VAL A 67 -2.02 -5.96 3.00
C VAL A 67 -3.18 -5.96 4.00
N ASP A 68 -3.40 -7.09 4.67
CA ASP A 68 -4.49 -7.31 5.65
C ASP A 68 -4.00 -7.19 7.09
N LYS A 69 -2.79 -7.67 7.37
CA LYS A 69 -2.18 -7.63 8.70
C LYS A 69 -0.82 -6.96 8.66
N ARG A 70 -0.45 -6.32 9.77
CA ARG A 70 0.86 -5.70 9.89
C ARG A 70 1.95 -6.77 9.72
N PRO A 71 2.87 -6.62 8.76
CA PRO A 71 4.00 -7.53 8.59
C PRO A 71 5.00 -7.37 9.75
N THR A 72 5.82 -8.40 9.99
CA THR A 72 6.86 -8.38 11.04
C THR A 72 7.84 -7.22 10.84
N ASN A 73 8.17 -6.91 9.58
CA ASN A 73 9.01 -5.79 9.20
C ASN A 73 8.24 -4.89 8.23
N ASP A 74 8.44 -3.58 8.33
CA ASP A 74 7.88 -2.63 7.36
C ASP A 74 8.41 -2.93 5.95
N ILE A 75 7.55 -2.78 4.95
CA ILE A 75 7.83 -3.20 3.55
C ILE A 75 8.33 -1.99 2.75
N GLY A 76 9.47 -2.12 2.09
CA GLY A 76 10.04 -1.10 1.22
C GLY A 76 10.59 -1.65 -0.08
N ILE A 77 11.16 -0.74 -0.87
CA ILE A 77 11.88 -1.08 -2.11
C ILE A 77 13.03 -2.04 -1.77
N ASP A 78 13.27 -2.99 -2.68
CA ASP A 78 14.26 -4.07 -2.62
C ASP A 78 13.98 -5.21 -1.63
N ASP A 79 12.92 -5.12 -0.83
CA ASP A 79 12.53 -6.23 0.04
C ASP A 79 12.04 -7.44 -0.77
N LEU A 80 12.38 -8.63 -0.29
CA LEU A 80 11.84 -9.90 -0.77
C LEU A 80 10.57 -10.21 0.00
N VAL A 81 9.48 -10.42 -0.72
CA VAL A 81 8.16 -10.66 -0.13
C VAL A 81 7.56 -11.97 -0.62
N ARG A 82 6.82 -12.61 0.28
CA ARG A 82 5.91 -13.72 -0.01
C ARG A 82 4.50 -13.31 0.39
N LEU A 83 3.54 -13.42 -0.50
CA LEU A 83 2.15 -13.12 -0.18
C LEU A 83 1.44 -14.35 0.39
N ARG A 84 0.60 -14.16 1.40
CA ARG A 84 -0.15 -15.23 2.07
C ARG A 84 -1.63 -14.87 2.21
N ILE A 85 -2.49 -15.85 1.96
CA ILE A 85 -3.94 -15.82 2.23
C ILE A 85 -4.31 -17.12 2.96
N GLY A 86 -4.50 -17.04 4.27
CA GLY A 86 -4.74 -18.23 5.09
C GLY A 86 -3.58 -19.22 4.97
N ALA A 87 -3.85 -20.42 4.45
CA ALA A 87 -2.84 -21.46 4.22
C ALA A 87 -2.17 -21.39 2.84
N LEU A 88 -2.63 -20.50 1.96
CA LEU A 88 -2.08 -20.36 0.60
C LEU A 88 -0.94 -19.34 0.61
N GLU A 89 0.16 -19.71 -0.01
CA GLU A 89 1.34 -18.85 -0.17
C GLU A 89 1.79 -18.78 -1.62
N THR A 90 2.33 -17.63 -2.01
CA THR A 90 3.00 -17.47 -3.31
C THR A 90 4.44 -17.99 -3.26
N GLY A 91 5.12 -17.96 -4.41
CA GLY A 91 6.58 -17.86 -4.42
C GLY A 91 7.08 -16.52 -3.87
N ILE A 92 8.33 -16.18 -4.17
CA ILE A 92 8.98 -14.95 -3.70
C ILE A 92 9.03 -13.93 -4.83
N GLY A 93 8.69 -12.68 -4.52
CA GLY A 93 8.86 -11.54 -5.41
C GLY A 93 9.73 -10.48 -4.76
N ARG A 94 10.31 -9.59 -5.57
CA ARG A 94 11.06 -8.42 -5.10
C ARG A 94 10.21 -7.16 -5.28
N ILE A 95 10.13 -6.33 -4.23
CA ILE A 95 9.57 -4.99 -4.35
C ILE A 95 10.51 -4.12 -5.20
N SER A 96 10.04 -3.59 -6.33
CA SER A 96 10.90 -2.83 -7.26
C SER A 96 10.73 -1.32 -7.15
N THR A 97 9.50 -0.83 -7.17
CA THR A 97 9.23 0.62 -7.20
C THR A 97 7.86 0.95 -6.59
N ILE A 98 7.65 2.23 -6.28
CA ILE A 98 6.36 2.77 -5.89
C ILE A 98 5.60 3.14 -7.17
N ALA A 99 4.50 2.44 -7.44
CA ALA A 99 3.59 2.75 -8.55
C ALA A 99 2.60 3.86 -8.22
N GLU A 100 2.18 3.96 -6.95
CA GLU A 100 1.20 4.94 -6.50
C GLU A 100 1.43 5.33 -5.04
N LEU A 101 1.22 6.61 -4.75
CA LEU A 101 1.26 7.16 -3.41
C LEU A 101 -0.08 7.87 -3.14
N SER A 102 -0.75 7.46 -2.07
CA SER A 102 -2.00 8.06 -1.59
C SER A 102 -1.83 8.45 -0.12
N ARG A 103 -2.84 9.09 0.48
CA ARG A 103 -2.78 9.49 1.90
C ARG A 103 -2.44 8.31 2.82
N HIS A 104 -3.24 7.25 2.77
CA HIS A 104 -3.09 6.13 3.71
C HIS A 104 -2.46 4.88 3.11
N TRP A 105 -2.17 4.88 1.80
CA TRP A 105 -1.62 3.71 1.12
C TRP A 105 -0.47 4.05 0.18
N VAL A 106 0.44 3.09 0.08
CA VAL A 106 1.53 3.04 -0.88
C VAL A 106 1.31 1.79 -1.73
N THR A 107 1.29 1.92 -3.05
CA THR A 107 1.24 0.77 -3.96
C THR A 107 2.62 0.52 -4.52
N PHE A 108 3.20 -0.61 -4.15
CA PHE A 108 4.45 -1.11 -4.69
C PHE A 108 4.21 -2.03 -5.89
N LEU A 109 5.18 -2.10 -6.81
CA LEU A 109 5.24 -3.17 -7.79
C LEU A 109 6.08 -4.32 -7.26
N ILE A 110 5.54 -5.53 -7.36
CA ILE A 110 6.27 -6.77 -7.16
C ILE A 110 6.73 -7.27 -8.53
N MET A 111 8.03 -7.49 -8.67
CA MET A 111 8.60 -8.19 -9.82
C MET A 111 8.63 -9.70 -9.56
N GLY A 112 8.17 -10.46 -10.55
CA GLY A 112 8.29 -11.91 -10.63
C GLY A 112 8.35 -12.37 -12.10
N ASN A 113 8.36 -13.68 -12.33
CA ASN A 113 8.54 -14.25 -13.67
C ASN A 113 7.36 -14.01 -14.63
N HIS A 114 6.14 -13.86 -14.11
CA HIS A 114 4.91 -13.87 -14.92
C HIS A 114 4.19 -12.52 -14.99
N GLY A 115 4.91 -11.42 -14.76
CA GLY A 115 4.38 -10.06 -14.88
C GLY A 115 4.58 -9.22 -13.63
N GLN A 116 4.00 -8.03 -13.66
CA GLN A 116 4.00 -7.08 -12.55
C GLN A 116 2.66 -7.14 -11.83
N PHE A 117 2.71 -7.25 -10.50
CA PHE A 117 1.54 -7.20 -9.63
C PHE A 117 1.71 -6.07 -8.63
N GLY A 118 0.60 -5.47 -8.20
CA GLY A 118 0.63 -4.44 -7.18
C GLY A 118 0.57 -5.03 -5.77
N LEU A 119 1.29 -4.43 -4.83
CA LEU A 119 1.11 -4.63 -3.39
C LEU A 119 0.76 -3.29 -2.75
N ARG A 120 -0.46 -3.17 -2.26
CA ARG A 120 -0.96 -1.97 -1.60
C ARG A 120 -0.79 -2.10 -0.10
N THR A 121 0.17 -1.37 0.43
CA THR A 121 0.58 -1.40 1.84
C THR A 121 0.14 -0.11 2.50
N PRO A 122 -0.44 -0.15 3.71
CA PRO A 122 -0.70 1.07 4.47
C PRO A 122 0.59 1.88 4.67
N SER A 123 0.52 3.21 4.55
CA SER A 123 1.71 4.06 4.64
C SER A 123 2.45 3.91 5.98
N ALA A 124 1.74 3.56 7.06
CA ALA A 124 2.31 3.28 8.38
C ALA A 124 3.20 2.02 8.43
N TRP A 125 3.01 1.08 7.48
CA TRP A 125 3.73 -0.19 7.39
C TRP A 125 4.69 -0.21 6.20
N ALA A 126 4.85 0.93 5.53
CA ALA A 126 5.69 1.09 4.36
C ALA A 126 6.99 1.80 4.72
N ARG A 127 8.13 1.22 4.32
CA ARG A 127 9.45 1.85 4.39
C ARG A 127 9.67 2.68 3.13
N LEU A 128 9.27 3.95 3.19
CA LEU A 128 9.47 4.93 2.13
C LEU A 128 10.93 5.38 2.06
N ASN A 129 11.47 5.50 0.84
CA ASN A 129 12.72 6.22 0.60
C ASN A 129 12.55 7.72 0.89
N ASP A 130 13.65 8.45 1.01
CA ASP A 130 13.59 9.84 1.49
C ASP A 130 12.76 10.75 0.57
N PHE A 131 12.81 10.53 -0.74
CA PHE A 131 12.01 11.29 -1.71
C PHE A 131 10.50 11.04 -1.53
N ALA A 132 10.09 9.78 -1.45
CA ALA A 132 8.69 9.39 -1.29
C ALA A 132 8.16 9.82 0.08
N ARG A 133 8.98 9.72 1.12
CA ARG A 133 8.66 10.21 2.47
C ARG A 133 8.47 11.72 2.49
N TYR A 134 9.43 12.48 1.94
CA TYR A 134 9.31 13.93 1.81
C TYR A 134 8.04 14.33 1.06
N THR A 135 7.78 13.67 -0.06
CA THR A 135 6.57 13.92 -0.87
C THR A 135 5.31 13.62 -0.07
N HIS A 136 5.28 12.49 0.64
CA HIS A 136 4.13 12.09 1.44
C HIS A 136 3.86 13.06 2.60
N GLU A 137 4.89 13.48 3.31
CA GLU A 137 4.77 14.39 4.46
C GLU A 137 4.33 15.79 4.04
N ASN A 138 4.96 16.37 3.01
CA ASN A 138 4.73 17.75 2.59
C ASN A 138 3.53 17.93 1.66
N HIS A 139 3.14 16.89 0.93
CA HIS A 139 2.03 16.95 -0.02
C HIS A 139 0.86 16.04 0.37
N TYR A 140 0.83 15.55 1.61
CA TYR A 140 -0.19 14.63 2.13
C TYR A 140 -1.61 15.00 1.70
N PHE A 141 -2.02 16.25 1.93
CA PHE A 141 -3.39 16.69 1.65
C PHE A 141 -3.72 16.80 0.15
N LEU A 142 -2.69 16.82 -0.71
CA LEU A 142 -2.83 16.82 -2.17
C LEU A 142 -2.90 15.39 -2.76
N LEU A 143 -2.59 14.36 -1.96
CA LEU A 143 -2.64 12.97 -2.40
C LEU A 143 -4.08 12.42 -2.43
N ASP A 144 -4.29 11.36 -3.22
CA ASP A 144 -5.58 10.67 -3.35
C ASP A 144 -6.13 10.23 -1.98
N ARG A 145 -7.42 10.50 -1.76
CA ARG A 145 -8.11 10.29 -0.46
C ARG A 145 -8.79 8.92 -0.43
N ALA A 146 -7.99 7.89 -0.54
CA ALA A 146 -8.46 6.54 -0.24
C ALA A 146 -8.68 6.38 1.27
N PRO A 147 -9.73 5.65 1.71
CA PRO A 147 -9.99 5.43 3.14
C PRO A 147 -8.81 4.70 3.81
N PRO A 148 -8.54 4.92 5.11
CA PRO A 148 -7.50 4.21 5.82
C PRO A 148 -7.74 2.70 5.88
N HIS A 149 -6.69 1.94 6.22
CA HIS A 149 -6.81 0.51 6.49
C HIS A 149 -7.64 0.27 7.77
N SER A 150 -8.48 -0.76 7.79
CA SER A 150 -9.41 -1.06 8.92
C SER A 150 -8.71 -1.26 10.27
N ALA A 151 -7.45 -1.73 10.26
CA ALA A 151 -6.59 -1.77 11.45
C ALA A 151 -6.42 -0.40 12.16
N PHE A 152 -6.78 0.72 11.52
CA PHE A 152 -6.76 2.06 12.12
C PHE A 152 -8.15 2.62 12.45
N ASP A 153 -9.22 1.84 12.33
CA ASP A 153 -10.59 2.33 12.57
C ASP A 153 -10.77 2.90 13.99
N GLY A 154 -10.03 2.38 14.97
CA GLY A 154 -10.04 2.86 16.36
C GLY A 154 -9.04 3.96 16.70
N ASP A 155 -8.21 4.42 15.77
CA ASP A 155 -7.17 5.42 16.04
C ASP A 155 -7.66 6.84 15.71
N PRO A 156 -7.81 7.74 16.71
CA PRO A 156 -8.27 9.11 16.48
C PRO A 156 -7.42 9.91 15.50
N LEU A 157 -6.12 9.59 15.35
CA LEU A 157 -5.23 10.28 14.42
C LEU A 157 -5.62 10.02 12.96
N PHE A 158 -6.23 8.88 12.67
CA PHE A 158 -6.67 8.51 11.32
C PHE A 158 -8.10 8.95 11.02
N GLN A 159 -8.85 9.43 12.03
CA GLN A 159 -10.20 9.97 11.88
C GLN A 159 -10.20 11.48 11.63
N ASP A 160 -9.09 12.18 11.93
CA ASP A 160 -8.94 13.62 11.71
C ASP A 160 -8.38 13.90 10.31
N ASP A 161 -9.27 14.18 9.35
CA ASP A 161 -8.91 14.51 7.97
C ASP A 161 -8.13 15.83 7.79
N THR A 162 -8.02 16.65 8.84
CA THR A 162 -7.31 17.92 8.81
C THR A 162 -5.86 17.81 9.29
N LYS A 163 -5.48 16.64 9.82
CA LYS A 163 -4.13 16.36 10.31
C LYS A 163 -3.49 15.28 9.45
N ASN A 164 -2.17 15.40 9.30
CA ASN A 164 -1.37 14.34 8.73
C ASN A 164 -0.91 13.42 9.87
N PRO A 165 -1.45 12.19 10.01
CA PRO A 165 -1.09 11.27 11.09
C PRO A 165 0.36 10.77 10.99
N TYR A 166 1.02 11.03 9.86
CA TYR A 166 2.39 10.61 9.58
C TYR A 166 3.41 11.73 9.78
N ASN A 167 2.97 12.94 10.14
CA ASN A 167 3.86 14.06 10.38
C ASN A 167 4.68 13.80 11.65
N ARG A 168 5.88 13.25 11.49
CA ARG A 168 6.88 13.19 12.55
C ARG A 168 7.47 14.60 12.67
N ALA A 169 7.57 15.12 13.89
CA ALA A 169 8.02 16.49 14.15
C ALA A 169 9.16 16.91 13.20
N PRO A 170 9.04 18.06 12.52
CA PRO A 170 9.87 18.39 11.38
C PRO A 170 11.34 18.45 11.81
N LYS A 171 12.10 17.40 11.50
CA LYS A 171 13.53 17.58 11.32
C LYS A 171 13.64 18.43 10.07
N ARG A 172 14.15 19.65 10.21
CA ARG A 172 14.41 20.56 9.08
C ARG A 172 15.38 19.88 8.12
N ASP A 173 14.87 19.09 7.20
CA ASP A 173 15.66 18.43 6.17
C ASP A 173 15.80 19.40 4.99
N THR A 174 16.49 20.51 5.25
CA THR A 174 16.76 21.57 4.28
C THR A 174 17.51 21.02 3.06
N ALA A 175 18.31 19.96 3.25
CA ALA A 175 19.03 19.28 2.18
C ALA A 175 18.08 18.60 1.19
N MET A 176 17.07 17.87 1.67
CA MET A 176 16.08 17.24 0.78
C MET A 176 15.24 18.28 0.06
N ALA A 177 14.76 19.32 0.76
CA ALA A 177 14.02 20.41 0.13
C ALA A 177 14.83 21.09 -0.99
N ALA A 178 16.12 21.36 -0.75
CA ALA A 178 17.03 21.91 -1.76
C ALA A 178 17.23 20.95 -2.95
N ARG A 179 17.40 19.65 -2.68
CA ARG A 179 17.50 18.61 -3.72
C ARG A 179 16.24 18.55 -4.58
N MET A 180 15.06 18.63 -3.97
CA MET A 180 13.78 18.65 -4.68
C MET A 180 13.68 19.86 -5.61
N ALA A 181 14.02 21.06 -5.11
CA ALA A 181 14.05 22.27 -5.92
C ALA A 181 15.00 22.13 -7.13
N LEU A 182 16.17 21.51 -6.94
CA LEU A 182 17.13 21.27 -8.02
C LEU A 182 16.56 20.36 -9.11
N ILE A 183 15.93 19.23 -8.72
CA ILE A 183 15.35 18.26 -9.66
C ILE A 183 14.23 18.93 -10.45
N THR A 184 13.29 19.62 -9.79
CA THR A 184 12.19 20.31 -10.45
C THR A 184 12.67 21.38 -11.43
N ASN A 185 13.66 22.19 -11.03
CA ASN A 185 14.21 23.25 -11.89
C ASN A 185 14.98 22.70 -13.10
N SER A 186 15.63 21.54 -12.97
CA SER A 186 16.38 20.91 -14.05
C SER A 186 15.47 20.46 -15.20
N HIS A 187 14.27 19.96 -14.90
CA HIS A 187 13.28 19.56 -15.90
C HIS A 187 12.70 20.76 -16.66
N THR A 188 12.43 21.88 -15.99
CA THR A 188 11.93 23.09 -16.64
C THR A 188 12.92 23.64 -17.66
N ARG A 189 14.22 23.69 -17.31
CA ARG A 189 15.27 24.20 -18.21
C ARG A 189 15.53 23.29 -19.41
N ALA A 190 15.41 21.98 -19.25
CA ALA A 190 15.56 21.03 -20.36
C ALA A 190 14.44 21.21 -21.40
N GLY A 191 13.20 21.41 -20.95
CA GLY A 191 12.07 21.69 -21.84
C GLY A 191 12.20 23.02 -22.59
N GLU A 192 12.71 24.06 -21.94
CA GLU A 192 12.90 25.39 -22.54
C GLU A 192 14.01 25.41 -23.61
N ARG A 193 15.12 24.69 -23.37
CA ARG A 193 16.19 24.52 -24.37
C ARG A 193 15.72 23.77 -25.63
N MET A 194 14.84 22.77 -25.50
CA MET A 194 14.31 22.07 -26.67
C MET A 194 13.41 22.95 -27.53
N ARG A 195 12.62 23.84 -26.91
CA ARG A 195 11.76 24.78 -27.65
C ARG A 195 12.56 25.81 -28.45
N HIS A 196 13.70 26.25 -27.93
CA HIS A 196 14.54 27.23 -28.63
C HIS A 196 15.33 26.65 -29.82
N ASN A 197 15.51 25.32 -29.89
CA ASN A 197 16.31 24.69 -30.94
C ASN A 197 15.47 23.99 -32.03
N TRP A 198 14.14 24.01 -31.91
CA TRP A 198 13.24 23.55 -32.96
C TRP A 198 13.07 24.64 -34.02
N LYS A 199 13.98 24.69 -35.00
CA LYS A 199 13.72 25.39 -36.26
C LYS A 199 12.69 24.58 -37.02
N GLU A 200 11.53 25.17 -37.31
CA GLU A 200 10.52 24.53 -38.15
C GLU A 200 11.17 24.08 -39.47
N PRO A 201 11.03 22.80 -39.86
CA PRO A 201 11.46 22.37 -41.18
C PRO A 201 10.62 23.16 -42.20
N GLY A 202 11.30 24.01 -42.97
CA GLY A 202 10.67 24.93 -43.90
C GLY A 202 9.69 24.21 -44.81
N ARG A 203 8.46 24.74 -44.88
CA ARG A 203 7.52 24.37 -45.94
C ARG A 203 8.18 24.73 -47.26
N GLY A 204 8.46 23.71 -48.07
CA GLY A 204 8.91 23.92 -49.44
C GLY A 204 7.85 24.70 -50.23
N PRO A 205 8.26 25.55 -51.18
CA PRO A 205 7.33 26.24 -52.06
C PRO A 205 6.69 25.23 -53.04
N GLU A 206 5.38 25.38 -53.25
CA GLU A 206 4.60 24.71 -54.30
C GLU A 206 4.90 25.29 -55.70
#